data_AF-A0A6P2AX83-F1
#
_entry.id   AF-A0A6P2AX83-F1
#
_cell.length_a   1.000
_cell.length_b   1.000
_cell.length_c   1.000
_cell.angle_alpha   90.00
_cell.angle_beta   90.00
_cell.angle_gamma   90.00
#
_symmetry.space_group_name_H-M   'P 1'
#
loop_
_entity.id
_entity.type
_entity.pdbx_description
1 polymer ?
#
loop_
_entity_poly.entity_id
_entity_poly.type
_entity_poly.pdbx_seq_one_letter_code
_entity_poly.pdbx_strand_id
1 'polypeptide(L)'
;MKHKTWFRLVLKAIGILLIAWAIPEMFGAIGWVFYMWPSASYLSPAEVFRISVTLAGPTIKIAFGCYLLFGGAALVNWIIPSNHPYCPDCGYNLTHQRSTDRCVECGSDITHLRREQQSLIGSRTDTAEDFRLPDEARSSGDDQATVRPPTG
;
A
#
# COMPACT_ATOMS: atom_id res chain seq x y z
N MET A 1 -15.41 -0.52 18.23
CA MET A 1 -14.86 -0.76 16.86
C MET A 1 -14.80 0.48 15.95
N LYS A 2 -15.53 1.59 16.21
CA LYS A 2 -15.58 2.78 15.33
C LYS A 2 -14.23 3.49 15.10
N HIS A 3 -13.29 3.44 16.05
CA HIS A 3 -12.03 4.18 15.95
C HIS A 3 -11.07 3.66 14.87
N LYS A 4 -11.09 2.35 14.57
CA LYS A 4 -10.15 1.73 13.61
C LYS A 4 -10.47 2.08 12.16
N THR A 5 -11.76 2.19 11.83
CA THR A 5 -12.23 2.60 10.50
C THR A 5 -11.94 4.08 10.25
N TRP A 6 -12.14 4.93 11.27
CA TRP A 6 -11.92 6.37 11.16
C TRP A 6 -10.45 6.70 10.88
N PHE A 7 -9.51 6.02 11.56
CA PHE A 7 -8.09 6.20 11.32
C PHE A 7 -7.67 5.93 9.87
N ARG A 8 -8.17 4.83 9.27
CA ARG A 8 -7.89 4.51 7.86
C ARG A 8 -8.43 5.58 6.91
N LEU A 9 -9.59 6.14 7.24
CA LEU A 9 -10.23 7.17 6.43
C LEU A 9 -9.42 8.48 6.49
N VAL A 10 -8.97 8.88 7.68
CA VAL A 10 -8.09 10.03 7.86
C VAL A 10 -6.78 9.86 7.11
N LEU A 11 -6.17 8.67 7.14
CA LEU A 11 -4.91 8.40 6.44
C LEU A 11 -5.05 8.55 4.92
N LYS A 12 -6.18 8.07 4.36
CA LYS A 12 -6.51 8.28 2.94
C LYS A 12 -6.76 9.76 2.62
N ALA A 13 -7.45 10.48 3.49
CA ALA A 13 -7.69 11.92 3.32
C ALA A 13 -6.38 12.72 3.29
N ILE A 14 -5.44 12.42 4.19
CA ILE A 14 -4.10 13.02 4.21
C ILE A 14 -3.34 12.69 2.92
N GLY A 15 -3.41 11.44 2.45
CA GLY A 15 -2.81 11.04 1.17
C GLY A 15 -3.34 11.84 -0.03
N ILE A 16 -4.66 12.02 -0.12
CA ILE A 16 -5.30 12.83 -1.17
C ILE A 16 -4.87 14.29 -1.08
N LEU A 17 -4.84 14.85 0.14
CA LEU A 17 -4.45 16.23 0.37
C LEU A 17 -2.99 16.48 -0.08
N LEU A 18 -2.07 15.56 0.25
CA LEU A 18 -0.67 15.64 -0.17
C LEU A 18 -0.52 15.64 -1.70
N ILE A 19 -1.27 14.77 -2.38
CA ILE A 19 -1.27 14.73 -3.85
C ILE A 19 -1.83 16.04 -4.41
N ALA A 20 -2.96 16.52 -3.89
CA ALA A 20 -3.57 17.77 -4.34
C ALA A 20 -2.64 18.97 -4.20
N TRP A 21 -1.82 19.03 -3.13
CA TRP A 21 -0.79 20.06 -2.95
C TRP A 21 0.44 19.87 -3.85
N ALA A 22 0.83 18.64 -4.15
CA ALA A 22 2.00 18.38 -4.97
C ALA A 22 1.76 18.61 -6.48
N ILE A 23 0.52 18.47 -6.95
CA ILE A 23 0.13 18.69 -8.35
C ILE A 23 0.54 20.09 -8.88
N PRO A 24 0.14 21.22 -8.26
CA PRO A 24 0.50 22.54 -8.76
C PRO A 24 2.01 22.79 -8.71
N GLU A 25 2.71 22.28 -7.69
CA GLU A 25 4.18 22.33 -7.63
C GLU A 25 4.82 21.58 -8.80
N MET A 26 4.29 20.40 -9.15
CA MET A 26 4.78 19.60 -10.26
C MET A 26 4.58 20.32 -11.60
N PHE A 27 3.42 20.93 -11.82
CA PHE A 27 3.18 21.74 -13.02
C PHE A 27 4.11 22.96 -13.10
N GLY A 28 4.34 23.64 -11.97
CA GLY A 28 5.30 24.74 -11.91
C GLY A 28 6.73 24.31 -12.22
N ALA A 29 7.18 23.19 -11.65
CA ALA A 29 8.50 22.64 -11.89
C ALA A 29 8.67 22.20 -13.35
N ILE A 30 7.69 21.49 -13.91
CA ILE A 30 7.68 21.07 -15.32
C ILE A 30 7.70 22.30 -16.23
N GLY A 31 6.82 23.29 -15.99
CA GLY A 31 6.79 24.52 -16.77
C GLY A 31 8.11 25.27 -16.74
N TRP A 32 8.77 25.33 -15.60
CA TRP A 32 10.10 25.93 -15.45
C TRP A 32 11.19 25.17 -16.23
N VAL A 33 11.16 23.83 -16.22
CA VAL A 33 12.06 23.00 -17.04
C VAL A 33 11.85 23.25 -18.54
N PHE A 34 10.60 23.30 -19.00
CA PHE A 34 10.28 23.62 -20.39
C PHE A 34 10.73 25.02 -20.78
N TYR A 35 10.58 26.00 -19.88
CA TYR A 35 11.06 27.36 -20.11
C TYR A 35 12.59 27.43 -20.24
N MET A 36 13.33 26.66 -19.44
CA MET A 36 14.80 26.60 -19.51
C MET A 36 15.35 25.70 -20.62
N TRP A 37 14.51 24.87 -21.25
CA TRP A 37 14.92 23.91 -22.28
C TRP A 37 15.74 24.52 -23.44
N PRO A 38 15.39 25.71 -24.00
CA PRO A 38 16.17 26.31 -25.09
C PRO A 38 17.60 26.68 -24.69
N SER A 39 17.81 26.95 -23.39
CA SER A 39 19.12 27.28 -22.80
C SER A 39 19.85 26.06 -22.21
N ALA A 40 19.34 24.85 -22.39
CA ALA A 40 19.89 23.65 -21.75
C ALA A 40 21.35 23.35 -22.11
N SER A 41 21.80 23.80 -23.29
CA SER A 41 23.18 23.62 -23.77
C SER A 41 24.24 24.34 -22.92
N TYR A 42 23.84 25.30 -22.09
CA TYR A 42 24.73 26.09 -21.24
C TYR A 42 24.58 25.79 -19.75
N LEU A 43 23.81 24.75 -19.38
CA LEU A 43 23.58 24.41 -17.98
C LEU A 43 24.87 23.91 -17.33
N SER A 44 25.26 24.59 -16.26
CA SER A 44 26.32 24.10 -15.38
C SER A 44 25.85 22.83 -14.62
N PRO A 45 26.78 21.94 -14.22
CA PRO A 45 26.43 20.77 -13.40
C PRO A 45 25.67 21.13 -12.11
N ALA A 46 25.96 22.29 -11.53
CA ALA A 46 25.28 22.82 -10.35
C ALA A 46 23.80 23.14 -10.63
N GLU A 47 23.50 23.71 -11.81
CA GLU A 47 22.12 23.98 -12.21
C GLU A 47 21.36 22.68 -12.43
N VAL A 48 21.94 21.71 -13.15
CA VAL A 48 21.33 20.38 -13.36
C VAL A 48 20.96 19.74 -12.02
N PHE A 49 21.87 19.75 -11.04
CA PHE A 49 21.59 19.25 -9.70
C PHE A 49 20.42 19.99 -9.03
N ARG A 50 20.39 21.32 -9.12
CA ARG A 50 19.27 22.13 -8.62
C ARG A 50 17.95 21.77 -9.30
N ILE A 51 17.92 21.55 -10.61
CA ILE A 51 16.72 21.09 -11.34
C ILE A 51 16.28 19.74 -10.78
N SER A 52 17.20 18.79 -10.62
CA SER A 52 16.91 17.45 -10.09
C SER A 52 16.32 17.51 -8.69
N VAL A 53 16.88 18.30 -7.78
CA VAL A 53 16.35 18.48 -6.42
C VAL A 53 14.97 19.14 -6.45
N THR A 54 14.76 20.11 -7.33
CA THR A 54 13.46 20.80 -7.49
C THR A 54 12.37 19.84 -7.96
N LEU A 55 12.68 18.91 -8.86
CA LEU A 55 11.74 17.87 -9.33
C LEU A 55 11.55 16.75 -8.30
N ALA A 56 12.59 16.41 -7.55
CA ALA A 56 12.53 15.34 -6.55
C ALA A 56 11.51 15.64 -5.44
N GLY A 57 11.44 16.89 -4.97
CA GLY A 57 10.51 17.32 -3.92
C GLY A 57 9.04 16.94 -4.18
N PRO A 58 8.39 17.45 -5.24
CA PRO A 58 7.00 17.11 -5.55
C PRO A 58 6.83 15.62 -5.89
N THR A 59 7.82 15.00 -6.53
CA THR A 59 7.78 13.56 -6.83
C THR A 59 7.71 12.71 -5.56
N ILE A 60 8.50 13.05 -4.54
CA ILE A 60 8.47 12.38 -3.23
C ILE A 60 7.12 12.60 -2.54
N LYS A 61 6.55 13.81 -2.58
CA LYS A 61 5.23 14.10 -2.01
C LYS A 61 4.13 13.26 -2.67
N ILE A 62 4.13 13.16 -4.01
CA ILE A 62 3.17 12.34 -4.76
C ILE A 62 3.37 10.86 -4.43
N ALA A 63 4.61 10.37 -4.46
CA ALA A 63 4.92 8.99 -4.12
C ALA A 63 4.46 8.63 -2.70
N PHE A 64 4.69 9.53 -1.73
CA PHE A 64 4.25 9.34 -0.35
C PHE A 64 2.72 9.40 -0.22
N GLY A 65 2.05 10.33 -0.90
CA GLY A 65 0.59 10.39 -0.95
C GLY A 65 -0.05 9.14 -1.56
N CYS A 66 0.51 8.65 -2.67
CA CYS A 66 0.10 7.38 -3.29
C CYS A 66 0.35 6.19 -2.36
N TYR A 67 1.51 6.16 -1.68
CA TYR A 67 1.82 5.14 -0.70
C TYR A 67 0.80 5.10 0.45
N LEU A 68 0.35 6.26 0.95
CA LEU A 68 -0.71 6.32 1.98
C LEU A 68 -2.07 5.84 1.46
N LEU A 69 -2.40 6.14 0.20
CA LEU A 69 -3.66 5.75 -0.43
C LEU A 69 -3.78 4.23 -0.64
N PHE A 70 -2.73 3.60 -1.18
CA PHE A 70 -2.72 2.17 -1.54
C PHE A 70 -2.11 1.28 -0.46
N GLY A 71 -1.02 1.74 0.16
CA GLY A 71 -0.18 0.96 1.10
C GLY A 71 -0.48 1.21 2.58
N GLY A 72 -1.50 2.02 2.91
CA GLY A 72 -1.82 2.38 4.29
C GLY A 72 -2.01 1.19 5.24
N ALA A 73 -2.36 0.00 4.75
CA ALA A 73 -2.47 -1.20 5.59
C ALA A 73 -1.15 -1.62 6.25
N ALA A 74 -0.03 -1.54 5.52
CA ALA A 74 1.29 -1.86 6.07
C ALA A 74 1.71 -0.83 7.13
N LEU A 75 1.53 0.45 6.84
CA LEU A 75 1.82 1.55 7.77
C LEU A 75 0.93 1.48 9.02
N VAL A 76 -0.36 1.19 8.87
CA VAL A 76 -1.30 1.00 9.98
C VAL A 76 -0.90 -0.18 10.86
N ASN A 77 -0.45 -1.29 10.26
CA ASN A 77 0.06 -2.42 11.04
C ASN A 77 1.36 -2.09 11.77
N TRP A 78 2.17 -1.19 11.23
CA TRP A 78 3.40 -0.72 11.86
C TRP A 78 3.15 0.27 13.00
N ILE A 79 2.18 1.19 12.82
CA ILE A 79 1.87 2.28 13.76
C ILE A 79 0.93 1.82 14.88
N ILE A 80 0.04 0.87 14.62
CA ILE A 80 -0.91 0.37 15.62
C ILE A 80 -0.39 -0.97 16.17
N PRO A 81 0.46 -0.96 17.22
CA PRO A 81 0.90 -2.19 17.87
C PRO A 81 -0.31 -3.01 18.37
N SER A 82 -1.41 -2.35 18.74
CA SER A 82 -2.68 -2.94 19.19
C SER A 82 -3.36 -3.94 18.21
N ASN A 83 -2.82 -4.17 17.01
CA ASN A 83 -3.30 -5.25 16.15
C ASN A 83 -2.72 -6.62 16.51
N HIS A 84 -1.69 -6.67 17.35
CA HIS A 84 -1.18 -7.91 17.92
C HIS A 84 -2.09 -8.36 19.08
N PRO A 85 -2.38 -9.67 19.20
CA PRO A 85 -3.06 -10.18 20.38
C PRO A 85 -2.15 -9.94 21.60
N TYR A 86 -2.58 -9.08 22.51
CA TYR A 86 -1.92 -8.90 23.81
C TYR A 86 -2.75 -9.56 24.89
N CYS A 87 -2.08 -10.04 25.92
CA CYS A 87 -2.76 -10.43 27.15
C CYS A 87 -3.37 -9.19 27.81
N PRO A 88 -4.69 -9.17 28.13
CA PRO A 88 -5.34 -8.00 28.72
C PRO A 88 -4.86 -7.72 30.15
N ASP A 89 -4.33 -8.72 30.85
CA ASP A 89 -3.92 -8.59 32.24
C ASP A 89 -2.49 -8.05 32.37
N CYS A 90 -1.53 -8.59 31.60
CA CYS A 90 -0.12 -8.26 31.73
C CYS A 90 0.48 -7.52 30.53
N GLY A 91 -0.26 -7.37 29.43
CA GLY A 91 0.24 -6.73 28.21
C GLY A 91 1.27 -7.53 27.41
N TYR A 92 1.49 -8.81 27.75
CA TYR A 92 2.43 -9.66 27.02
C TYR A 92 1.98 -9.91 25.58
N ASN A 93 2.92 -9.90 24.63
CA ASN A 93 2.65 -10.08 23.21
C ASN A 93 2.47 -11.57 22.88
N LEU A 94 1.26 -11.95 22.47
CA LEU A 94 0.88 -13.34 22.17
C LEU A 94 1.16 -13.75 20.72
N THR A 95 1.78 -12.90 19.89
CA THR A 95 1.99 -13.17 18.45
C THR A 95 2.80 -14.44 18.19
N HIS A 96 3.69 -14.81 19.12
CA HIS A 96 4.53 -16.02 18.99
C HIS A 96 3.97 -17.24 19.73
N GLN A 97 2.86 -17.11 20.46
CA GLN A 97 2.23 -18.21 21.21
C GLN A 97 1.11 -18.84 20.40
N ARG A 98 1.43 -19.94 19.69
CA ARG A 98 0.45 -20.65 18.85
C ARG A 98 -0.35 -21.74 19.58
N SER A 99 0.08 -22.22 20.75
CA SER A 99 -0.43 -23.50 21.29
C SER A 99 -0.96 -23.48 22.73
N THR A 100 -0.78 -22.42 23.51
CA THR A 100 -1.24 -22.39 24.91
C THR A 100 -2.49 -21.53 25.07
N ASP A 101 -3.47 -22.04 25.82
CA ASP A 101 -4.69 -21.33 26.23
C ASP A 101 -4.44 -20.36 27.40
N ARG A 102 -3.19 -20.30 27.89
CA ARG A 102 -2.76 -19.44 28.99
C ARG A 102 -1.59 -18.57 28.59
N CYS A 103 -1.56 -17.35 29.13
CA CYS A 103 -0.43 -16.45 29.01
C CYS A 103 0.79 -17.02 29.78
N VAL A 104 1.97 -17.01 29.17
CA VAL A 104 3.20 -17.53 29.80
C VAL A 104 3.73 -16.63 30.93
N GLU A 105 3.41 -15.34 30.90
CA GLU A 105 3.86 -14.41 31.95
C GLU A 105 2.95 -14.44 33.19
N CYS A 106 1.64 -14.26 33.01
CA CYS A 106 0.71 -14.12 34.13
C CYS A 106 -0.20 -15.33 34.36
N GLY A 107 -0.16 -16.33 33.49
CA GLY A 107 -1.01 -17.53 33.60
C GLY A 107 -2.49 -17.32 33.31
N SER A 108 -2.91 -16.13 32.87
CA SER A 108 -4.33 -15.83 32.62
C SER A 108 -4.88 -16.60 31.42
N ASP A 109 -6.16 -16.95 31.50
CA ASP A 109 -6.87 -17.70 30.47
C ASP A 109 -7.24 -16.78 29.30
N ILE A 110 -6.67 -17.06 28.14
CA ILE A 110 -6.84 -16.29 26.90
C ILE A 110 -7.73 -17.01 25.87
N THR A 111 -8.39 -18.10 26.27
CA THR A 111 -9.21 -18.93 25.37
C THR A 111 -10.36 -18.12 24.73
N HIS A 112 -10.97 -17.21 25.49
CA HIS A 112 -12.05 -16.35 24.99
C HIS A 112 -11.59 -15.45 23.85
N LEU A 113 -10.42 -14.82 24.00
CA LEU A 113 -9.84 -13.91 23.01
C LEU A 113 -9.53 -14.64 21.70
N ARG A 114 -9.10 -15.91 21.78
CA ARG A 114 -8.83 -16.74 20.59
C ARG A 114 -10.11 -17.06 19.82
N ARG A 115 -11.19 -17.44 20.50
CA ARG A 115 -12.48 -17.71 19.84
C ARG A 115 -13.02 -16.48 19.15
N GLU A 116 -12.92 -15.32 19.83
CA GLU A 116 -13.35 -14.05 19.26
C GLU A 116 -12.52 -13.69 18.01
N GLN A 117 -11.18 -13.85 18.05
CA GLN A 117 -10.34 -13.63 16.88
C GLN A 117 -10.62 -14.61 15.73
N GLN A 118 -10.85 -15.90 16.02
CA GLN A 118 -11.21 -16.89 14.99
C GLN A 118 -12.55 -16.55 14.33
N SER A 119 -13.53 -16.07 15.10
CA SER A 119 -14.82 -15.63 14.55
C SER A 119 -14.66 -14.41 13.62
N LEU A 120 -13.78 -13.48 13.97
CA LEU A 120 -13.49 -12.29 13.17
C LEU A 120 -12.73 -12.64 11.87
N ILE A 121 -11.80 -13.59 11.92
CA ILE A 121 -11.04 -14.04 10.75
C ILE A 121 -11.95 -14.81 9.78
N GLY A 122 -12.81 -15.70 10.29
CA GLY A 122 -13.76 -16.46 9.47
C GLY A 122 -14.71 -15.56 8.68
N SER A 123 -15.22 -14.49 9.29
CA SER A 123 -16.14 -13.55 8.58
C SER A 123 -15.49 -12.76 7.44
N ARG A 124 -14.15 -12.67 7.43
CA ARG A 124 -13.40 -11.80 6.52
C ARG A 124 -12.96 -12.50 5.24
N THR A 125 -12.87 -13.83 5.26
CA THR A 125 -12.63 -14.63 4.05
C THR A 125 -13.85 -14.61 3.13
N ASP A 126 -15.05 -14.56 3.71
CA ASP A 126 -16.31 -14.56 2.94
C ASP A 126 -16.50 -13.28 2.11
N THR A 127 -15.89 -12.16 2.52
CA THR A 127 -15.94 -10.90 1.77
C THR A 127 -14.83 -10.75 0.72
N ALA A 128 -13.79 -11.60 0.77
CA ALA A 128 -12.68 -11.55 -0.18
C ALA A 128 -12.97 -12.36 -1.46
N GLU A 129 -13.87 -13.35 -1.41
CA GLU A 129 -14.29 -14.08 -2.61
C GLU A 129 -15.18 -13.25 -3.55
N ASP A 130 -15.84 -12.21 -3.04
CA ASP A 130 -16.72 -11.34 -3.84
C ASP A 130 -15.96 -10.33 -4.74
N PHE A 131 -14.63 -10.28 -4.65
CA PHE A 131 -13.78 -9.47 -5.53
C PHE A 131 -13.00 -10.30 -6.56
N ARG A 132 -13.28 -11.60 -6.67
CA ARG A 132 -12.76 -12.43 -7.77
C ARG A 132 -13.52 -12.03 -9.04
N LEU A 133 -12.91 -11.11 -9.80
CA LEU A 133 -13.37 -10.70 -11.13
C LEU A 133 -13.72 -11.95 -11.96
N PRO A 134 -14.84 -11.96 -12.70
CA PRO A 134 -15.18 -13.06 -13.58
C PRO A 134 -14.05 -13.25 -14.61
N ASP A 135 -13.49 -14.46 -14.65
CA ASP A 135 -12.51 -14.95 -15.64
C ASP A 135 -13.17 -15.12 -17.03
N GLU A 136 -13.92 -14.14 -17.51
CA GLU A 136 -14.51 -14.09 -18.85
C GLU A 136 -13.64 -13.24 -19.78
N ALA A 137 -12.42 -13.68 -20.07
CA ALA A 137 -11.67 -13.25 -21.27
C ALA A 137 -10.48 -14.15 -21.60
N ARG A 138 -10.56 -15.47 -21.38
CA ARG A 138 -9.62 -16.40 -22.04
C ARG A 138 -10.11 -16.66 -23.46
N SER A 139 -9.92 -15.66 -24.31
CA SER A 139 -10.07 -15.74 -25.76
C SER A 139 -9.22 -16.88 -26.28
N SER A 140 -9.90 -17.97 -26.62
CA SER A 140 -9.44 -19.02 -27.53
C SER A 140 -8.98 -18.36 -28.83
N GLY A 141 -7.69 -18.45 -29.10
CA GLY A 141 -7.03 -17.96 -30.31
C GLY A 141 -6.00 -18.99 -30.75
N ASP A 142 -6.46 -20.23 -30.91
CA ASP A 142 -5.72 -21.29 -31.60
C ASP A 142 -5.79 -21.04 -33.11
N ASP A 143 -4.96 -20.13 -33.61
CA ASP A 143 -4.67 -20.05 -35.05
C ASP A 143 -3.44 -20.92 -35.36
N GLN A 144 -3.75 -22.16 -35.74
CA GLN A 144 -2.83 -23.12 -36.35
C GLN A 144 -2.34 -22.58 -37.71
N ALA A 145 -1.12 -22.05 -37.75
CA ALA A 145 -0.40 -21.81 -39.01
C ALA A 145 0.35 -23.09 -39.43
N THR A 146 -0.32 -23.91 -40.24
CA THR A 146 0.23 -25.10 -40.90
C THR A 146 1.22 -24.70 -41.99
N VAL A 147 2.54 -24.77 -41.71
CA VAL A 147 3.59 -24.60 -42.72
C VAL A 147 3.86 -25.94 -43.41
N ARG A 148 3.48 -26.07 -44.69
CA ARG A 148 3.92 -27.16 -45.57
C ARG A 148 5.27 -26.80 -46.22
N PRO A 149 6.26 -27.70 -46.24
CA PRO A 149 7.46 -27.52 -47.07
C PRO A 149 7.16 -27.88 -48.54
N PRO A 150 7.74 -27.16 -49.52
CA PRO A 150 7.68 -27.56 -50.92
C PRO A 150 8.67 -28.70 -51.21
N THR A 151 8.16 -29.76 -51.83
CA THR A 151 8.93 -30.74 -52.58
C THR A 151 9.14 -30.21 -54.01
N GLY A 152 10.40 -30.10 -54.43
CA GLY A 152 10.78 -29.73 -55.79
C GLY A 152 12.25 -29.35 -55.85
#